data_AF-A0A2M7AU76-F1
#
_entry.id   AF-A0A2M7AU76-F1
#
_cell.length_a   1.000
_cell.length_b   1.000
_cell.length_c   1.000
_cell.angle_alpha   90.00
_cell.angle_beta   90.00
_cell.angle_gamma   90.00
#
_symmetry.space_group_name_H-M   'P 1'
#
loop_
_entity.id
_entity.type
_entity.pdbx_description
1 polymer ?
#
loop_
_entity_poly.entity_id
_entity_poly.type
_entity_poly.pdbx_seq_one_letter_code
_entity_poly.pdbx_strand_id
1 'polypeptide(L)' 'DVWHLNDSRDEFDSGHDRHGNIGEGKMNIDEFKILLNHPKIKDFPFIIETPGFDKKGPDQKNLDILKSFVNS' A
#
# COMPACT_ATOMS: atom_id res chain seq x y z
N ASP A 1 9.50 14.10 -3.62
CA ASP A 1 8.34 13.49 -4.31
C ASP A 1 7.48 12.74 -3.32
N VAL A 2 6.21 12.50 -3.65
CA VAL A 2 5.25 11.75 -2.80
C VAL A 2 4.82 10.50 -3.56
N TRP A 3 4.78 9.37 -2.87
CA TRP A 3 4.31 8.10 -3.43
C TRP A 3 2.97 7.72 -2.81
N HIS A 4 2.00 7.37 -3.64
CA HIS A 4 0.75 6.76 -3.19
C HIS A 4 0.97 5.25 -3.20
N LEU A 5 0.96 4.63 -2.01
CA LEU A 5 1.26 3.22 -1.83
C LEU A 5 -0.03 2.46 -1.51
N ASN A 6 -0.78 2.14 -2.57
CA ASN A 6 -2.07 1.50 -2.48
C ASN A 6 -1.99 0.05 -2.97
N ASP A 7 -2.78 -0.84 -2.36
CA ASP A 7 -3.07 -2.14 -2.96
C ASP A 7 -4.14 -1.98 -4.04
N SER A 8 -4.13 -2.86 -5.05
CA SER A 8 -5.18 -2.89 -6.07
C SER A 8 -6.23 -3.90 -5.69
N ARG A 9 -7.50 -3.48 -5.64
CA ARG A 9 -8.61 -4.43 -5.42
C ARG A 9 -8.83 -5.34 -6.63
N ASP A 10 -8.48 -4.87 -7.82
CA ASP A 10 -8.76 -5.55 -9.09
C ASP A 10 -7.48 -6.08 -9.74
N GLU A 11 -7.66 -6.98 -10.71
CA GLU A 11 -6.57 -7.61 -11.44
C GLU A 11 -5.71 -6.58 -12.21
N PHE A 12 -4.46 -6.97 -12.46
CA PHE A 12 -3.54 -6.22 -13.30
C PHE A 12 -4.16 -5.95 -14.67
N ASP A 13 -3.89 -4.75 -15.22
CA ASP A 13 -4.39 -4.29 -16.52
C ASP A 13 -5.92 -4.18 -16.64
N SER A 14 -6.65 -4.16 -15.52
CA SER A 14 -8.11 -4.01 -15.55
C SER A 14 -8.61 -2.60 -15.94
N GLY A 15 -7.72 -1.60 -15.94
CA GLY A 15 -8.07 -0.19 -16.19
C GLY A 15 -8.89 0.47 -15.08
N HIS A 16 -9.17 -0.24 -13.98
CA HIS A 16 -9.92 0.28 -12.85
C HIS A 16 -9.00 0.84 -11.78
N ASP A 17 -9.38 2.01 -11.25
CA ASP A 17 -8.70 2.66 -10.14
C ASP A 17 -9.48 2.44 -8.84
N ARG A 18 -9.33 1.24 -8.26
CA ARG A 18 -10.06 0.83 -7.04
C ARG A 18 -9.08 0.22 -6.05
N HIS A 19 -8.81 0.96 -4.98
CA HIS A 19 -7.84 0.55 -3.97
C HIS A 19 -8.39 -0.56 -3.05
N GLY A 20 -7.52 -1.50 -2.70
CA GLY A 20 -7.72 -2.47 -1.64
C GLY A 20 -7.11 -2.00 -0.32
N ASN A 21 -7.50 -2.62 0.80
CA ASN A 21 -6.66 -2.56 2.00
C ASN A 21 -5.37 -3.34 1.75
N ILE A 22 -4.29 -2.97 2.42
CA ILE A 22 -2.97 -3.58 2.25
C ILE A 22 -3.04 -5.07 2.58
N GLY A 23 -2.79 -5.91 1.57
CA GLY A 23 -2.83 -7.37 1.67
C GLY A 23 -4.22 -8.00 1.52
N GLU A 24 -5.27 -7.20 1.28
CA GLU A 24 -6.60 -7.69 0.89
C GLU A 24 -6.87 -7.52 -0.62
N GLY A 25 -5.96 -6.87 -1.35
CA GLY A 25 -6.04 -6.70 -2.80
C GLY A 25 -5.36 -7.82 -3.58
N LYS A 26 -4.88 -7.45 -4.77
CA LYS A 26 -4.32 -8.33 -5.79
C LYS A 26 -2.82 -8.14 -5.97
N MET A 27 -2.24 -7.10 -5.37
CA MET A 27 -0.79 -6.94 -5.36
C MET A 27 -0.14 -7.98 -4.46
N ASN A 28 1.09 -8.37 -4.81
CA ASN A 28 1.85 -9.25 -3.93
C ASN A 28 2.39 -8.44 -2.75
N ILE A 29 2.22 -8.95 -1.52
CA ILE A 29 2.69 -8.27 -0.32
C ILE A 29 4.20 -7.98 -0.33
N ASP A 30 4.98 -8.80 -1.02
CA ASP A 30 6.43 -8.61 -1.13
C ASP A 30 6.80 -7.36 -1.96
N GLU A 31 5.93 -6.87 -2.83
CA GLU A 31 6.15 -5.63 -3.59
C GLU A 31 6.19 -4.41 -2.66
N PHE A 32 5.35 -4.40 -1.61
CA PHE A 32 5.38 -3.34 -0.59
C PHE A 32 6.70 -3.35 0.18
N LYS A 33 7.22 -4.53 0.55
CA LYS A 33 8.53 -4.65 1.21
C LYS A 33 9.65 -4.10 0.32
N ILE A 34 9.63 -4.42 -0.97
CA ILE A 34 10.60 -3.91 -1.93
C ILE A 34 10.53 -2.38 -1.99
N LEU A 35 9.35 -1.80 -2.19
CA LEU A 35 9.17 -0.36 -2.34
C LEU A 35 9.59 0.42 -1.09
N LEU A 36 9.13 0.00 0.09
CA LEU A 36 9.41 0.67 1.36
C LEU A 36 10.89 0.66 1.73
N ASN A 37 11.65 -0.35 1.29
CA ASN A 37 13.07 -0.50 1.60
C ASN A 37 14.00 -0.11 0.44
N HIS A 38 13.45 0.30 -0.70
CA HIS A 38 14.26 0.56 -1.88
C HIS A 38 15.17 1.80 -1.66
N PRO A 39 16.51 1.69 -1.83
CA PRO A 39 17.46 2.73 -1.43
C PRO A 39 17.23 4.13 -2.01
N LYS A 40 16.57 4.21 -3.17
CA LYS A 40 16.28 5.50 -3.83
C LYS A 40 15.04 6.22 -3.30
N ILE A 41 14.13 5.52 -2.63
CA ILE A 41 12.81 6.05 -2.25
C ILE A 41 12.40 5.76 -0.80
N LYS A 42 13.19 4.99 -0.06
CA LYS A 42 12.92 4.65 1.35
C LYS A 42 12.75 5.88 2.28
N ASP A 43 13.34 7.01 1.91
CA ASP A 43 13.27 8.26 2.68
C ASP A 43 12.18 9.22 2.17
N PHE A 44 11.39 8.79 1.18
CA PHE A 44 10.30 9.60 0.62
C PHE A 44 9.02 9.42 1.45
N PRO A 45 8.14 10.43 1.49
CA PRO A 45 6.81 10.27 2.06
C PRO A 45 5.96 9.31 1.21
N PHE A 46 5.38 8.33 1.90
CA PHE A 46 4.33 7.45 1.36
C PHE A 46 2.99 7.81 1.98
N ILE A 47 1.95 7.88 1.15
CA ILE A 47 0.57 8.06 1.60
C ILE A 47 -0.29 6.88 1.16
N ILE A 48 -1.31 6.58 1.95
CA ILE A 48 -2.30 5.55 1.63
C ILE A 48 -3.67 6.18 1.40
N GLU A 49 -4.39 5.66 0.42
CA GLU A 49 -5.75 6.07 0.04
C GLU A 49 -6.66 4.84 0.08
N THR A 50 -6.44 3.98 1.08
CA THR A 50 -7.19 2.73 1.27
C THR A 50 -8.62 3.00 1.71
N PRO A 51 -9.57 2.08 1.42
CA PRO A 51 -10.95 2.22 1.88
C PRO A 51 -11.10 2.09 3.41
N GLY A 52 -10.12 1.50 4.10
CA GLY A 52 -10.18 1.16 5.51
C GLY A 52 -10.92 -0.16 5.76
N PHE A 53 -10.56 -0.85 6.84
CA PHE A 53 -11.20 -2.11 7.21
C PHE A 53 -12.66 -1.92 7.66
N ASP A 54 -13.01 -0.74 8.18
CA ASP A 54 -14.39 -0.37 8.53
C ASP A 54 -15.10 0.46 7.46
N LYS A 55 -14.48 0.64 6.29
CA LYS A 55 -14.96 1.44 5.15
C LYS A 55 -15.16 2.93 5.45
N LYS A 56 -14.41 3.50 6.41
CA LYS A 56 -14.43 4.94 6.71
C LYS A 56 -13.21 5.70 6.18
N GLY A 57 -12.45 5.09 5.26
CA GLY A 57 -11.23 5.67 4.70
C GLY A 57 -9.96 5.12 5.35
N PRO A 58 -8.79 5.69 5.04
CA PRO A 58 -7.51 5.18 5.49
C PRO A 58 -7.43 5.07 7.02
N ASP A 59 -6.88 3.96 7.52
CA ASP A 59 -6.86 3.63 8.94
C ASP A 59 -5.48 3.23 9.46
N GLN A 60 -5.35 3.20 10.80
CA GLN A 60 -4.10 2.84 11.47
C GLN A 60 -3.68 1.40 11.18
N LYS A 61 -4.64 0.50 10.95
CA LYS A 61 -4.35 -0.92 10.70
C LYS A 61 -3.59 -1.12 9.38
N ASN A 62 -3.98 -0.42 8.30
CA ASN A 62 -3.23 -0.42 7.05
C ASN A 62 -1.81 0.13 7.24
N LEU A 63 -1.66 1.22 8.01
CA LEU A 63 -0.33 1.78 8.33
C LEU A 63 0.53 0.81 9.14
N ASP A 64 -0.04 0.08 10.09
CA ASP A 64 0.69 -0.87 10.93
C ASP A 64 1.22 -2.04 10.10
N ILE A 65 0.45 -2.52 9.12
CA ILE A 65 0.90 -3.54 8.17
C ILE A 65 2.12 -3.03 7.39
N LEU A 66 2.04 -1.84 6.78
CA LEU A 66 3.16 -1.27 6.02
C LEU A 66 4.39 -1.01 6.91
N LYS A 67 4.20 -0.48 8.11
CA LYS A 67 5.29 -0.26 9.07
C LYS A 67 5.99 -1.56 9.48
N SER A 68 5.26 -2.68 9.52
CA SER A 68 5.84 -3.99 9.81
C SER A 68 6.81 -4.50 8.73
N PHE A 69 6.77 -3.90 7.53
CA PHE A 69 7.65 -4.22 6.41
C PHE A 69 8.90 -3.33 6.32
N VAL A 70 8.98 -2.28 7.13
CA VAL A 70 10.14 -1.37 7.10
C VAL A 70 11.31 -2.06 7.81
N ASN A 71 12.45 -2.15 7.11
CA ASN A 71 13.65 -2.87 7.51
C ASN A 71 13.47 -4.40 7.72
N SER A 72 12.44 -4.99 7.09
CA SER A 72 12.22 -6.44 7.08
C SER A 72 13.12 -7.16 6.08
#